data_AF-A0A385Z0P9-F1
#
_entry.id   AF-A0A385Z0P9-F1
#
_cell.length_a   1.000
_cell.length_b   1.000
_cell.length_c   1.000
_cell.angle_alpha   90.00
_cell.angle_beta   90.00
_cell.angle_gamma   90.00
#
_symmetry.space_group_name_H-M   'P 1'
#
loop_
_entity.id
_entity.type
_entity.pdbx_description
1 polymer ?
#
loop_
_entity_poly.entity_id
_entity_poly.type
_entity_poly.pdbx_seq_one_letter_code
_entity_poly.pdbx_strand_id
1 'polypeptide(L)'
;MKRQGGVSLISLMVGMLLSSLCVLAMLALYKNLVQTAVVATQDANQDGQLTSGLLTAQLELQSAGFGIDSASPPNLLKTTLAFAGVNQPALLWRYLDGAGYQCRGLIDRGASDPHSGKPVRLLSLLQVAGGCSAGAGLSGLNWAVRSDLAKLAVPAAQQAAPQPLVTFDIASLNCAPFGIGAADRHPQVTLSAPSSAQLAGAGGIAPLSYSICLPNIAE
;
A
#
# COMPACT_ATOMS: atom_id res chain seq x y z
N MET A 1 -74.95 -8.98 -20.88
CA MET A 1 -74.35 -10.27 -20.48
C MET A 1 -72.90 -10.30 -20.95
N LYS A 2 -71.92 -10.22 -20.05
CA LYS A 2 -70.49 -10.31 -20.40
C LYS A 2 -70.12 -11.78 -20.59
N ARG A 3 -69.61 -12.15 -21.78
CA ARG A 3 -69.10 -13.49 -22.07
C ARG A 3 -67.84 -13.75 -21.22
N GLN A 4 -67.88 -14.76 -20.36
CA GLN A 4 -66.71 -15.26 -19.66
C GLN A 4 -65.83 -16.00 -20.68
N GLY A 5 -64.69 -15.40 -21.04
CA GLY A 5 -63.67 -16.06 -21.87
C GLY A 5 -62.87 -17.02 -21.01
N GLY A 6 -62.99 -18.32 -21.26
CA GLY A 6 -62.18 -19.34 -20.59
C GLY A 6 -60.71 -19.21 -20.96
N VAL A 7 -59.84 -19.19 -19.96
CA VAL A 7 -58.37 -19.23 -20.13
C VAL A 7 -58.02 -20.59 -20.77
N SER A 8 -57.31 -20.58 -21.90
CA SER A 8 -56.90 -21.82 -22.56
C SER A 8 -55.68 -22.43 -21.86
N LEU A 9 -55.59 -23.77 -21.85
CA LEU A 9 -54.47 -24.49 -21.24
C LEU A 9 -53.10 -24.06 -21.83
N ILE A 10 -53.08 -23.65 -23.10
CA ILE A 10 -51.90 -23.15 -23.80
C ILE A 10 -51.42 -21.82 -23.21
N SER A 11 -52.32 -20.88 -22.89
CA SER A 11 -51.89 -19.60 -22.30
C SER A 11 -51.30 -19.78 -20.90
N LEU A 12 -51.74 -20.81 -20.18
CA LEU A 12 -51.20 -21.18 -18.87
C LEU A 12 -49.78 -21.77 -18.99
N MET A 13 -49.55 -22.66 -19.97
CA MET A 13 -48.20 -23.21 -20.21
C MET A 13 -47.21 -22.15 -20.68
N VAL A 14 -47.61 -21.24 -21.58
CA VAL A 14 -46.75 -20.14 -22.03
C VAL A 14 -46.47 -19.16 -20.88
N GLY A 15 -47.46 -18.88 -20.02
CA GLY A 15 -47.27 -18.06 -18.83
C GLY A 15 -46.25 -18.64 -17.85
N MET A 16 -46.31 -19.95 -17.58
CA MET A 16 -45.31 -20.63 -16.75
C MET A 16 -43.91 -20.58 -17.38
N LEU A 17 -43.82 -20.77 -18.70
CA LEU A 17 -42.53 -20.73 -19.41
C LEU A 17 -41.91 -19.32 -19.32
N LEU A 18 -42.69 -18.27 -19.59
CA LEU A 18 -42.22 -16.88 -19.44
C LEU A 18 -41.81 -16.56 -18.00
N SER A 19 -42.55 -17.04 -17.00
CA SER A 19 -42.19 -16.87 -15.59
C SER A 19 -40.85 -17.53 -15.27
N SER A 20 -40.63 -18.77 -15.74
CA SER A 20 -39.36 -19.48 -15.53
C SER A 20 -38.17 -18.77 -16.20
N LEU A 21 -38.35 -18.24 -17.40
CA LEU A 21 -37.32 -17.46 -18.10
C LEU A 21 -36.99 -16.16 -17.37
N CYS A 22 -37.99 -15.46 -16.84
CA CYS A 22 -37.77 -14.25 -16.04
C CYS A 22 -36.98 -14.55 -14.76
N VAL A 23 -37.29 -15.64 -14.06
CA VAL A 23 -36.56 -16.04 -12.84
C VAL A 23 -35.10 -16.37 -13.17
N LEU A 24 -34.84 -17.08 -14.26
CA LEU A 24 -33.47 -17.37 -14.72
C LEU A 24 -32.71 -16.09 -15.07
N ALA A 25 -33.35 -15.15 -15.76
CA ALA A 25 -32.75 -13.85 -16.08
C ALA A 25 -32.41 -13.06 -14.81
N MET A 26 -33.32 -13.01 -13.83
CA MET A 26 -33.06 -12.34 -12.55
C MET A 26 -31.93 -13.02 -11.76
N LEU A 27 -31.85 -14.36 -11.74
CA LEU A 27 -30.78 -15.09 -11.08
C LEU A 27 -29.41 -14.81 -11.72
N ALA A 28 -29.35 -14.73 -13.05
CA ALA A 28 -28.12 -14.39 -13.77
C ALA A 28 -27.65 -12.96 -13.42
N LEU A 29 -28.57 -11.99 -13.40
CA LEU A 29 -28.27 -10.62 -12.99
C LEU A 29 -27.81 -10.56 -11.53
N TYR A 30 -28.51 -11.24 -10.63
CA TYR A 30 -28.14 -11.31 -9.22
C TYR A 30 -26.74 -11.89 -9.02
N LYS A 31 -26.42 -13.00 -9.69
CA LYS A 31 -25.09 -13.62 -9.61
C LYS A 31 -23.99 -12.65 -10.05
N ASN A 32 -24.18 -11.97 -11.18
CA ASN A 32 -23.22 -11.00 -11.67
C ASN A 32 -23.04 -9.83 -10.70
N LEU A 33 -24.14 -9.29 -10.16
CA LEU A 33 -24.09 -8.21 -9.18
C LEU A 33 -23.34 -8.62 -7.91
N VAL A 34 -23.62 -9.82 -7.38
CA VAL A 34 -22.93 -10.33 -6.19
C VAL A 34 -21.45 -10.54 -6.46
N GLN A 35 -21.07 -11.11 -7.61
CA GLN A 35 -19.67 -11.29 -7.96
C GLN A 35 -18.92 -9.96 -8.04
N THR A 36 -19.49 -8.98 -8.73
CA THR A 36 -18.90 -7.64 -8.83
C THR A 36 -18.81 -6.96 -7.47
N ALA A 37 -19.84 -7.08 -6.63
CA ALA A 37 -19.84 -6.52 -5.28
C ALA A 37 -18.75 -7.14 -4.38
N VAL A 38 -18.52 -8.45 -4.49
CA VAL A 38 -17.46 -9.14 -3.74
C VAL A 38 -16.07 -8.67 -4.17
N VAL A 39 -15.82 -8.60 -5.47
CA VAL A 39 -14.52 -8.12 -6.00
C VAL A 39 -14.28 -6.67 -5.58
N ALA A 40 -15.27 -5.78 -5.77
CA ALA A 40 -15.16 -4.39 -5.37
C ALA A 40 -14.90 -4.21 -3.87
N THR A 41 -15.51 -5.06 -3.03
CA THR A 41 -15.28 -5.05 -1.58
C THR A 41 -13.86 -5.50 -1.22
N GLN A 42 -13.32 -6.51 -1.92
CA GLN A 42 -11.95 -6.97 -1.71
C GLN A 42 -10.93 -5.91 -2.13
N ASP A 43 -11.13 -5.31 -3.30
CA ASP A 43 -10.28 -4.24 -3.83
C ASP A 43 -10.28 -3.02 -2.90
N ALA A 44 -11.46 -2.59 -2.43
CA ALA A 44 -11.58 -1.49 -1.48
C ALA A 44 -10.89 -1.78 -0.13
N ASN A 45 -10.98 -3.01 0.37
CA ASN A 45 -10.27 -3.40 1.59
C ASN A 45 -8.75 -3.39 1.40
N GLN A 46 -8.26 -3.86 0.24
CA GLN A 46 -6.83 -3.84 -0.07
C GLN A 46 -6.30 -2.41 -0.16
N ASP A 47 -7.01 -1.53 -0.87
CA ASP A 47 -6.64 -0.13 -0.98
C ASP A 47 -6.71 0.59 0.37
N GLY A 48 -7.70 0.25 1.20
CA GLY A 48 -7.81 0.75 2.58
C GLY A 48 -6.62 0.35 3.45
N GLN A 49 -6.21 -0.92 3.39
CA GLN A 49 -5.02 -1.40 4.12
C GLN A 49 -3.74 -0.73 3.62
N LEU A 50 -3.58 -0.58 2.31
CA LEU A 50 -2.40 0.07 1.72
C LEU A 50 -2.33 1.55 2.09
N THR A 51 -3.44 2.27 1.98
CA THR A 51 -3.59 3.68 2.37
C THR A 51 -3.26 3.86 3.85
N SER A 52 -3.82 3.02 4.73
CA SER A 52 -3.50 3.05 6.17
C SER A 52 -2.02 2.78 6.43
N GLY A 53 -1.43 1.78 5.76
CA GLY A 53 -0.02 1.45 5.94
C GLY A 53 0.93 2.55 5.47
N LEU A 54 0.63 3.19 4.34
CA LEU A 54 1.37 4.34 3.84
C LEU A 54 1.23 5.57 4.76
N LEU A 55 0.04 5.80 5.33
CA LEU A 55 -0.17 6.87 6.30
C LEU A 55 0.62 6.61 7.59
N THR A 56 0.63 5.38 8.10
CA THR A 56 1.47 5.03 9.27
C THR A 56 2.95 5.20 8.95
N ALA A 57 3.40 4.77 7.77
CA ALA A 57 4.76 5.01 7.30
C ALA A 57 5.10 6.51 7.24
N GLN A 58 4.16 7.32 6.75
CA GLN A 58 4.27 8.78 6.72
C GLN A 58 4.44 9.39 8.12
N LEU A 59 3.63 8.95 9.10
CA LEU A 59 3.70 9.44 10.48
C LEU A 59 5.05 9.07 11.13
N GLU A 60 5.51 7.85 10.93
CA GLU A 60 6.81 7.40 11.44
C GLU A 60 7.96 8.18 10.79
N LEU A 61 7.87 8.50 9.50
CA LEU A 61 8.88 9.30 8.78
C LEU A 61 9.00 10.73 9.28
N GLN A 62 7.94 11.33 9.84
CA GLN A 62 8.01 12.70 10.39
C GLN A 62 9.00 12.81 11.55
N SER A 63 9.29 11.69 12.24
CA SER A 63 10.31 11.65 13.28
C SER A 63 11.73 11.75 12.73
N ALA A 64 11.96 11.55 11.42
CA ALA A 64 13.29 11.51 10.84
C ALA A 64 14.08 12.80 11.11
N GLY A 65 15.29 12.65 11.65
CA GLY A 65 16.17 13.77 12.02
C GLY A 65 15.77 14.51 13.30
N PHE A 66 14.67 14.15 13.96
CA PHE A 66 14.22 14.86 15.16
C PHE A 66 15.27 14.82 16.28
N GLY A 67 15.62 15.99 16.83
CA GLY A 67 16.55 16.11 17.95
C GLY A 67 18.00 15.80 17.62
N ILE A 68 18.40 15.78 16.34
CA ILE A 68 19.76 15.49 15.91
C ILE A 68 20.33 16.70 15.18
N ASP A 69 21.42 17.24 15.71
CA ASP A 69 22.21 18.25 15.01
C ASP A 69 22.81 17.62 13.74
N SER A 70 22.61 18.26 12.59
CA SER A 70 23.00 17.80 11.26
C SER A 70 24.52 17.77 11.08
N ALA A 71 25.19 16.80 11.71
CA ALA A 71 26.56 16.43 11.45
C ALA A 71 26.60 15.03 10.81
N SER A 72 27.45 14.89 9.78
CA SER A 72 27.70 13.64 9.06
C SER A 72 27.84 12.45 10.01
N PRO A 73 27.22 11.27 9.72
CA PRO A 73 26.56 10.83 8.48
C PRO A 73 25.09 11.26 8.31
N PRO A 74 24.50 11.13 7.10
CA PRO A 74 23.12 11.54 6.83
C PRO A 74 22.10 10.85 7.75
N ASN A 75 21.11 11.62 8.20
CA ASN A 75 20.02 11.18 9.08
C ASN A 75 18.89 10.46 8.34
N LEU A 76 18.89 10.53 7.00
CA LEU A 76 17.97 9.86 6.10
C LEU A 76 18.76 9.26 4.94
N LEU A 77 18.46 8.02 4.58
CA LEU A 77 19.16 7.29 3.53
C LEU A 77 18.19 6.38 2.77
N LYS A 78 18.05 6.61 1.46
CA LYS A 78 17.47 5.63 0.53
C LYS A 78 18.58 4.69 0.08
N THR A 79 18.41 3.39 0.31
CA THR A 79 19.40 2.37 -0.06
C THR A 79 18.73 1.05 -0.41
N THR A 80 19.53 0.04 -0.73
CA THR A 80 19.07 -1.34 -0.84
C THR A 80 19.59 -2.14 0.35
N LEU A 81 18.70 -2.88 1.00
CA LEU A 81 19.05 -3.79 2.07
C LEU A 81 18.90 -5.24 1.61
N ALA A 82 19.85 -6.08 1.98
CA ALA A 82 19.74 -7.52 1.80
C ALA A 82 18.85 -8.08 2.93
N PHE A 83 17.60 -8.42 2.58
CA PHE A 83 16.68 -9.10 3.51
C PHE A 83 16.40 -10.51 2.99
N ALA A 84 16.64 -11.52 3.81
CA ALA A 84 16.53 -12.94 3.43
C ALA A 84 17.29 -13.29 2.12
N GLY A 85 18.47 -12.69 1.91
CA GLY A 85 19.30 -12.94 0.73
C GLY A 85 18.88 -12.20 -0.54
N VAL A 86 17.87 -11.33 -0.48
CA VAL A 86 17.38 -10.53 -1.62
C VAL A 86 17.59 -9.05 -1.34
N ASN A 87 18.20 -8.33 -2.29
CA ASN A 87 18.35 -6.89 -2.21
C ASN A 87 17.00 -6.21 -2.51
N GLN A 88 16.54 -5.40 -1.57
CA GLN A 88 15.24 -4.74 -1.61
C GLN A 88 15.38 -3.25 -1.30
N PRO A 89 14.61 -2.37 -1.96
CA PRO A 89 14.66 -0.95 -1.68
C PRO A 89 14.18 -0.67 -0.27
N ALA A 90 14.95 0.13 0.45
CA ALA A 90 14.67 0.53 1.81
C ALA A 90 14.92 2.02 2.00
N LEU A 91 14.11 2.63 2.84
CA LEU A 91 14.27 3.99 3.31
C LEU A 91 14.60 3.94 4.79
N LEU A 92 15.76 4.45 5.18
CA LEU A 92 16.29 4.36 6.53
C LEU A 92 16.44 5.74 7.13
N TRP A 93 16.13 5.89 8.40
CA TRP A 93 16.34 7.13 9.12
C TRP A 93 16.66 6.89 10.59
N ARG A 94 17.07 7.97 11.26
CA ARG A 94 17.28 7.99 12.70
C ARG A 94 16.64 9.22 13.32
N TYR A 95 16.40 9.15 14.61
CA TYR A 95 15.91 10.25 15.43
C TYR A 95 16.33 10.07 16.89
N LEU A 96 16.30 11.15 17.66
CA LEU A 96 16.57 11.12 19.09
C LEU A 96 15.25 10.97 19.85
N ASP A 97 15.19 9.97 20.74
CA ASP A 97 14.06 9.75 21.64
C ASP A 97 14.57 9.83 23.09
N GLY A 98 14.27 10.94 23.77
CA GLY A 98 14.88 11.27 25.06
C GLY A 98 16.40 11.41 24.95
N ALA A 99 17.14 10.48 25.57
CA ALA A 99 18.61 10.46 25.54
C ALA A 99 19.20 9.40 24.59
N GLY A 100 18.36 8.62 23.89
CA GLY A 100 18.78 7.50 23.05
C GLY A 100 18.52 7.73 21.56
N TYR A 101 19.42 7.25 20.71
CA TYR A 101 19.21 7.23 19.26
C TYR A 101 18.38 6.03 18.85
N GLN A 102 17.33 6.28 18.07
CA GLN A 102 16.46 5.26 17.49
C GLN A 102 16.62 5.25 15.97
N CYS A 103 16.80 4.06 15.41
CA CYS A 103 16.96 3.85 13.97
C CYS A 103 15.74 3.08 13.45
N ARG A 104 15.07 3.65 12.47
CA ARG A 104 13.86 3.12 11.84
C ARG A 104 14.06 3.04 10.34
N GLY A 105 13.28 2.19 9.71
CA GLY A 105 13.30 2.08 8.27
C GLY A 105 11.99 1.57 7.72
N LEU A 106 11.81 1.74 6.42
CA LEU A 106 10.75 1.13 5.65
C LEU A 106 11.39 0.25 4.60
N ILE A 107 10.79 -0.90 4.35
CA ILE A 107 11.21 -1.81 3.31
C ILE A 107 9.99 -2.37 2.59
N ASP A 108 10.11 -2.50 1.27
CA ASP A 108 9.22 -3.35 0.49
C ASP A 108 9.86 -4.73 0.39
N ARG A 109 9.29 -5.71 1.09
CA ARG A 109 9.78 -7.09 1.11
C ARG A 109 8.86 -8.07 0.43
N GLY A 110 9.45 -9.04 -0.28
CA GLY A 110 8.73 -10.20 -0.78
C GLY A 110 8.37 -11.16 0.35
N ALA A 111 7.17 -11.73 0.30
CA ALA A 111 6.72 -12.82 1.15
C ALA A 111 5.80 -13.75 0.34
N SER A 112 5.37 -14.86 0.95
CA SER A 112 4.33 -15.73 0.40
C SER A 112 3.11 -15.68 1.30
N ASP A 113 1.92 -15.56 0.70
CA ASP A 113 0.68 -15.63 1.46
C ASP A 113 0.52 -17.04 2.04
N PRO A 114 0.34 -17.20 3.36
CA PRO A 114 0.34 -18.50 4.00
C PRO A 114 -0.85 -19.39 3.61
N HIS A 115 -1.95 -18.82 3.11
CA HIS A 115 -3.14 -19.58 2.73
C HIS A 115 -3.12 -19.96 1.26
N SER A 116 -2.68 -19.06 0.39
CA SER A 116 -2.71 -19.28 -1.06
C SER A 116 -1.37 -19.73 -1.66
N GLY A 117 -0.27 -19.60 -0.91
CA GLY A 117 1.09 -19.85 -1.40
C GLY A 117 1.55 -18.85 -2.49
N LYS A 118 0.74 -17.84 -2.83
CA LYS A 118 1.07 -16.87 -3.87
C LYS A 118 2.06 -15.82 -3.34
N PRO A 119 2.95 -15.30 -4.21
CA PRO A 119 3.84 -14.23 -3.81
C PRO A 119 3.04 -12.96 -3.49
N VAL A 120 3.42 -12.30 -2.40
CA VAL A 120 2.89 -11.01 -1.95
C VAL A 120 4.04 -10.08 -1.63
N ARG A 121 3.79 -8.77 -1.70
CA ARG A 121 4.70 -7.74 -1.20
C ARG A 121 4.18 -7.22 0.12
N LEU A 122 5.09 -6.98 1.07
CA LEU A 122 4.77 -6.41 2.37
C LEU A 122 5.55 -5.11 2.52
N LEU A 123 4.83 -4.04 2.83
CA LEU A 123 5.45 -2.82 3.34
C LEU A 123 5.67 -3.03 4.84
N SER A 124 6.91 -3.03 5.28
CA SER A 124 7.26 -3.30 6.68
C SER A 124 8.06 -2.16 7.28
N LEU A 125 7.77 -1.90 8.56
CA LEU A 125 8.57 -1.02 9.40
C LEU A 125 9.72 -1.82 10.01
N LEU A 126 10.92 -1.27 9.88
CA LEU A 126 12.16 -1.83 10.39
C LEU A 126 12.58 -1.11 11.68
N GLN A 127 13.28 -1.86 12.53
CA GLN A 127 13.93 -1.36 13.73
C GLN A 127 15.29 -2.03 13.89
N VAL A 128 16.25 -1.27 14.42
CA VAL A 128 17.54 -1.81 14.86
C VAL A 128 17.46 -2.12 16.35
N ALA A 129 17.94 -3.31 16.76
CA ALA A 129 17.95 -3.72 18.17
C ALA A 129 19.06 -3.06 18.99
N GLY A 130 20.17 -2.66 18.36
CA GLY A 130 21.30 -1.97 19.01
C GLY A 130 22.32 -1.44 18.00
N GLY A 131 23.16 -0.49 18.44
CA GLY A 131 24.18 0.14 17.58
C GLY A 131 23.72 1.38 16.81
N CYS A 132 22.48 1.83 17.02
CA CYS A 132 22.04 3.13 16.54
C CYS A 132 22.71 4.24 17.37
N SER A 133 23.40 5.17 16.69
CA SER A 133 24.05 6.32 17.30
C SER A 133 24.09 7.48 16.30
N ALA A 134 24.50 8.68 16.72
CA ALA A 134 24.69 9.82 15.82
C ALA A 134 25.60 9.49 14.63
N GLY A 135 26.71 8.77 14.88
CA GLY A 135 27.74 8.46 13.88
C GLY A 135 27.54 7.15 13.11
N ALA A 136 26.56 6.33 13.45
CA ALA A 136 26.38 5.01 12.81
C ALA A 136 26.02 5.15 11.34
N GLY A 137 26.60 4.34 10.45
CA GLY A 137 26.16 4.25 9.06
C GLY A 137 24.86 3.44 8.95
N LEU A 138 23.76 4.06 8.50
CA LEU A 138 22.43 3.41 8.46
C LEU A 138 22.41 2.11 7.63
N SER A 139 23.18 2.03 6.55
CA SER A 139 23.27 0.84 5.69
C SER A 139 24.01 -0.34 6.32
N GLY A 140 24.86 -0.08 7.33
CA GLY A 140 25.67 -1.12 8.00
C GLY A 140 25.02 -1.70 9.26
N LEU A 141 23.83 -1.24 9.64
CA LEU A 141 23.13 -1.71 10.83
C LEU A 141 22.40 -3.02 10.58
N ASN A 142 22.20 -3.80 11.65
CA ASN A 142 21.40 -5.02 11.60
C ASN A 142 19.90 -4.69 11.77
N TRP A 143 19.17 -4.69 10.66
CA TRP A 143 17.76 -4.32 10.61
C TRP A 143 16.86 -5.54 10.82
N ALA A 144 15.91 -5.42 11.74
CA ALA A 144 14.85 -6.40 11.97
C ALA A 144 13.49 -5.81 11.61
N VAL A 145 12.56 -6.66 11.15
CA VAL A 145 11.17 -6.26 10.95
C VAL A 145 10.52 -6.08 12.31
N ARG A 146 9.97 -4.88 12.54
CA ARG A 146 9.18 -4.56 13.73
C ARG A 146 7.72 -4.90 13.52
N SER A 147 7.16 -4.48 12.38
CA SER A 147 5.76 -4.66 12.05
C SER A 147 5.51 -4.58 10.54
N ASP A 148 4.50 -5.29 10.07
CA ASP A 148 4.00 -5.17 8.70
C ASP A 148 2.88 -4.13 8.66
N LEU A 149 2.99 -3.17 7.75
CA LEU A 149 2.08 -2.03 7.61
C LEU A 149 1.01 -2.30 6.55
N ALA A 150 1.38 -2.90 5.43
CA ALA A 150 0.46 -3.22 4.34
C ALA A 150 0.88 -4.49 3.59
N LYS A 151 -0.11 -5.18 3.03
CA LYS A 151 0.07 -6.32 2.11
C LYS A 151 -0.45 -5.96 0.73
N LEU A 152 0.39 -6.17 -0.28
CA LEU A 152 0.06 -5.97 -1.68
C LEU A 152 0.11 -7.30 -2.42
N ALA A 153 -0.92 -7.60 -3.20
CA ALA A 153 -0.92 -8.73 -4.10
C ALA A 153 0.02 -8.46 -5.28
N VAL A 154 0.85 -9.44 -5.64
CA VAL A 154 1.70 -9.36 -6.83
C VAL A 154 0.84 -9.62 -8.07
N PRO A 155 0.87 -8.75 -9.09
CA PRO A 155 0.13 -8.97 -10.34
C PRO A 155 0.50 -10.30 -10.99
N ALA A 156 -0.45 -10.92 -11.69
CA ALA A 156 -0.24 -12.21 -12.37
C ALA A 156 1.00 -12.19 -13.29
N ALA A 157 1.23 -11.08 -13.99
CA ALA A 157 2.38 -10.89 -14.88
C ALA A 157 3.75 -10.90 -14.16
N GLN A 158 3.78 -10.67 -12.84
CA GLN A 158 5.01 -10.55 -12.05
C GLN A 158 5.17 -11.69 -11.04
N GLN A 159 4.31 -12.73 -11.07
CA GLN A 159 4.38 -13.84 -10.12
C GLN A 159 5.67 -14.65 -10.23
N ALA A 160 6.26 -14.76 -11.42
CA ALA A 160 7.51 -15.50 -11.65
C ALA A 160 8.75 -14.74 -11.15
N ALA A 161 8.71 -13.39 -11.14
CA ALA A 161 9.78 -12.54 -10.65
C ALA A 161 9.21 -11.29 -9.97
N PRO A 162 8.74 -11.42 -8.71
CA PRO A 162 8.07 -10.32 -8.01
C PRO A 162 9.01 -9.14 -7.75
N GLN A 163 8.73 -8.01 -8.39
CA GLN A 163 9.45 -6.76 -8.17
C GLN A 163 8.89 -5.98 -6.97
N PRO A 164 9.65 -5.04 -6.39
CA PRO A 164 9.12 -4.08 -5.43
C PRO A 164 7.97 -3.27 -6.06
N LEU A 165 6.88 -3.10 -5.32
CA LEU A 165 5.70 -2.33 -5.74
C LEU A 165 5.65 -0.96 -5.08
N VAL A 166 6.22 -0.83 -3.88
CA VAL A 166 6.36 0.45 -3.18
C VAL A 166 7.68 1.09 -3.57
N THR A 167 7.61 2.35 -4.00
CA THR A 167 8.78 3.15 -4.32
C THR A 167 8.97 4.26 -3.29
N PHE A 168 10.24 4.52 -2.98
CA PHE A 168 10.68 5.58 -2.10
C PHE A 168 11.46 6.59 -2.92
N ASP A 169 11.05 7.84 -2.94
CA ASP A 169 11.79 8.92 -3.59
C ASP A 169 12.14 10.02 -2.60
N ILE A 170 13.32 10.61 -2.75
CA ILE A 170 13.80 11.71 -1.90
C ILE A 170 14.21 12.84 -2.85
N ALA A 171 13.58 13.99 -2.70
CA ALA A 171 13.92 15.20 -3.44
C ALA A 171 14.16 16.35 -2.45
N SER A 172 15.09 17.26 -2.77
CA SER A 172 15.24 18.50 -2.01
C SER A 172 14.41 19.59 -2.69
N LEU A 173 13.40 20.10 -1.99
CA LEU A 173 12.42 21.04 -2.52
C LEU A 173 12.12 22.12 -1.47
N ASN A 174 11.64 23.28 -1.94
CA ASN A 174 11.09 24.27 -1.01
C ASN A 174 9.72 23.78 -0.56
N CYS A 175 9.62 23.31 0.68
CA CYS A 175 8.38 22.80 1.24
C CYS A 175 8.18 23.29 2.67
N ALA A 176 6.93 23.59 3.01
CA ALA A 176 6.54 23.92 4.37
C ALA A 176 6.11 22.63 5.10
N PRO A 177 6.57 22.39 6.33
CA PRO A 177 6.10 21.25 7.11
C PRO A 177 4.59 21.35 7.32
N PHE A 178 3.87 20.25 7.10
CA PHE A 178 2.41 20.18 7.18
C PHE A 178 1.66 21.19 6.28
N GLY A 179 2.33 21.79 5.28
CA GLY A 179 1.72 22.80 4.42
C GLY A 179 1.45 24.15 5.10
N ILE A 180 2.05 24.39 6.28
CA ILE A 180 1.85 25.61 7.06
C ILE A 180 3.21 26.30 7.25
N GLY A 181 3.28 27.60 6.95
CA GLY A 181 4.47 28.43 7.18
C GLY A 181 5.24 28.78 5.90
N ALA A 182 6.45 29.32 6.08
CA ALA A 182 7.35 29.65 4.97
C ALA A 182 7.89 28.36 4.33
N ALA A 183 7.95 28.34 3.00
CA ALA A 183 8.53 27.23 2.26
C ALA A 183 10.05 27.40 2.24
N ASP A 184 10.74 26.65 3.09
CA ASP A 184 12.20 26.57 3.11
C ASP A 184 12.67 25.26 2.46
N ARG A 185 13.95 25.20 2.14
CA ARG A 185 14.55 24.05 1.45
C ARG A 185 14.72 22.89 2.43
N HIS A 186 13.90 21.85 2.24
CA HIS A 186 13.91 20.65 3.06
C HIS A 186 13.80 19.40 2.18
N PRO A 187 14.32 18.24 2.64
CA PRO A 187 14.09 16.99 1.96
C PRO A 187 12.61 16.59 2.04
N GLN A 188 12.03 16.32 0.87
CA GLN A 188 10.72 15.74 0.70
C GLN A 188 10.86 14.26 0.34
N VAL A 189 10.18 13.39 1.09
CA VAL A 189 10.07 11.98 0.80
C VAL A 189 8.72 11.69 0.16
N THR A 190 8.71 11.03 -0.99
CA THR A 190 7.49 10.55 -1.64
C THR A 190 7.43 9.03 -1.58
N LEU A 191 6.38 8.51 -0.96
CA LEU A 191 6.03 7.09 -0.92
C LEU A 191 4.97 6.84 -1.99
N SER A 192 5.24 5.98 -2.96
CA SER A 192 4.23 5.60 -3.97
C SER A 192 3.98 4.10 -3.99
N ALA A 193 2.73 3.69 -4.14
CA ALA A 193 2.34 2.30 -4.34
C ALA A 193 1.17 2.19 -5.34
N PRO A 194 1.10 1.10 -6.12
CA PRO A 194 -0.01 0.89 -7.04
C PRO A 194 -1.30 0.53 -6.29
N SER A 195 -2.43 1.08 -6.75
CA SER A 195 -3.76 0.70 -6.25
C SER A 195 -4.20 -0.66 -6.79
N SER A 196 -5.23 -1.26 -6.18
CA SER A 196 -5.88 -2.49 -6.64
C SER A 196 -6.26 -2.41 -8.13
N ALA A 197 -6.84 -1.29 -8.56
CA ALA A 197 -7.23 -1.08 -9.96
C ALA A 197 -6.03 -1.01 -10.92
N GLN A 198 -4.92 -0.39 -10.49
CA GLN A 198 -3.69 -0.36 -11.28
C GLN A 198 -3.05 -1.76 -11.36
N LEU A 199 -3.07 -2.53 -10.27
CA LEU A 199 -2.62 -3.93 -10.25
C LEU A 199 -3.50 -4.85 -11.11
N ALA A 200 -4.78 -4.53 -11.25
CA ALA A 200 -5.72 -5.20 -12.16
C ALA A 200 -5.52 -4.81 -13.63
N GLY A 201 -4.61 -3.89 -13.94
CA GLY A 201 -4.26 -3.49 -15.31
C GLY A 201 -5.12 -2.35 -15.87
N ALA A 202 -5.88 -1.64 -15.04
CA ALA A 202 -6.59 -0.44 -15.49
C ALA A 202 -5.58 0.70 -15.78
N GLY A 203 -5.49 1.08 -17.04
CA GLY A 203 -4.59 2.16 -17.49
C GLY A 203 -5.06 3.54 -17.04
N GLY A 204 -4.11 4.47 -16.88
CA GLY A 204 -4.41 5.88 -16.58
C GLY A 204 -4.78 6.19 -15.13
N ILE A 205 -4.70 5.21 -14.23
CA ILE A 205 -4.92 5.42 -12.79
C ILE A 205 -3.62 5.87 -12.13
N ALA A 206 -3.66 6.99 -11.41
CA ALA A 206 -2.52 7.47 -10.63
C ALA A 206 -2.24 6.51 -9.46
N PRO A 207 -0.97 6.24 -9.15
CA PRO A 207 -0.62 5.47 -7.96
C PRO A 207 -1.03 6.22 -6.68
N LEU A 208 -1.24 5.46 -5.61
CA LEU A 208 -1.40 6.02 -4.28
C LEU A 208 -0.05 6.62 -3.87
N SER A 209 -0.01 7.94 -3.67
CA SER A 209 1.22 8.66 -3.38
C SER A 209 1.05 9.59 -2.19
N TYR A 210 2.01 9.54 -1.27
CA TYR A 210 2.09 10.39 -0.09
C TYR A 210 3.45 11.06 -0.04
N SER A 211 3.46 12.39 0.03
CA SER A 211 4.68 13.19 0.10
C SER A 211 4.78 13.89 1.46
N ILE A 212 5.96 13.84 2.08
CA ILE A 212 6.25 14.44 3.38
C ILE A 212 7.47 15.33 3.28
N CYS A 213 7.31 16.58 3.69
CA CYS A 213 8.43 17.49 3.95
C CYS A 213 9.02 17.19 5.33
N LEU A 214 10.34 17.01 5.41
CA LEU A 214 11.05 16.69 6.65
C LEU A 214 11.81 17.91 7.16
N PRO A 215 11.21 18.75 8.03
CA PRO A 215 11.84 20.00 8.49
C PRO A 215 13.03 19.76 9.41
N ASN A 216 13.04 18.61 10.11
CA ASN A 216 14.07 18.25 11.09
C ASN A 216 15.39 17.84 10.43
N ILE A 217 15.42 17.71 9.10
CA ILE A 217 16.63 17.42 8.36
C ILE A 217 16.96 18.68 7.58
N ALA A 218 17.96 19.42 8.06
CA ALA A 218 18.57 20.51 7.30
C ALA A 218 19.53 19.93 6.26
N GLU A 219 19.51 20.50 5.05
CA GLU A 219 20.62 20.39 4.07
C GLU A 219 21.72 21.39 4.38
#